data_AF-A0A7X8ZJ04-F1
#
_entry.id   AF-A0A7X8ZJ04-F1
#
_cell.length_a   1.000
_cell.length_b   1.000
_cell.length_c   1.000
_cell.angle_alpha   90.00
_cell.angle_beta   90.00
_cell.angle_gamma   90.00
#
_symmetry.space_group_name_H-M   'P 1'
#
loop_
_entity.id
_entity.type
_entity.pdbx_description
1 polymer ?
#
loop_
_entity_poly.entity_id
_entity_poly.type
_entity_poly.pdbx_seq_one_letter_code
_entity_poly.pdbx_strand_id
1 'polypeptide(L)'
;MTPEQNLIQQIIRVLENNQLANNPLLEDYAVQYAELCTQVNSRLQRCAEYLAKGLLTEAVYEARTAPDLLELVQLVQFELAKKWRNVCIDLELPHAPLLHTEVIEPLRQACTKEQELAPLLKELRSLIYQGLHRPAIRVLRKIRALDPENSSWATNLQTFEEEELPEWLQRAETALHKMDLPALREVSEELNHPYRVVPAPPELLQRLRRALLTEQAETFQAEAGNLVQRLDEAVAQNRGENVQALLERADAMEQQEAFFLRPEGWGTQLQKARTWLEKFQAEQQQQQAYQQQLTAMQDMLIQGNCPEIELRHAWERLLEWQRPVPELLRQQVEELFAALHQRRLLQGRRVMQIVSVTLLLLLLAGLAGGFWVWQRGRQQAILADLERDFQAADFVSLESKLEALHNHHPGFSRDMRVQAIRQKLSAALSEQDEHTQVVKKYLSDLEEIRAQDYDCSDAQIEALLAAAGELRLSSQEKSQFENWRSR
;
A
#
# COMPACT_ATOMS: atom_id res chain seq x y z
N MET A 1 -11.82 67.02 49.53
CA MET A 1 -11.37 67.46 48.20
C MET A 1 -10.03 68.13 48.37
N THR A 2 -9.02 67.72 47.61
CA THR A 2 -7.68 68.32 47.65
C THR A 2 -7.71 69.69 46.96
N PRO A 3 -6.76 70.62 47.25
CA PRO A 3 -6.73 71.92 46.59
C PRO A 3 -6.64 71.81 45.05
N GLU A 4 -5.93 70.81 44.54
CA GLU A 4 -5.79 70.53 43.11
C GLU A 4 -7.14 70.11 42.51
N GLN A 5 -7.93 69.27 43.20
CA GLN A 5 -9.26 68.88 42.73
C GLN A 5 -10.21 70.07 42.66
N ASN A 6 -10.14 70.97 43.65
CA ASN A 6 -10.97 72.18 43.66
C ASN A 6 -10.63 73.10 42.48
N LEU A 7 -9.34 73.28 42.16
CA LEU A 7 -8.89 74.07 41.02
C LEU A 7 -9.44 73.52 39.69
N ILE A 8 -9.29 72.20 39.45
CA ILE A 8 -9.81 71.58 38.23
C ILE A 8 -11.33 71.70 38.13
N GLN A 9 -12.05 71.52 39.23
CA GLN A 9 -13.51 71.69 39.25
C GLN A 9 -13.95 73.13 38.97
N GLN A 10 -13.19 74.13 39.46
CA GLN A 10 -13.45 75.54 39.14
C GLN A 10 -13.23 75.82 37.65
N ILE A 11 -12.14 75.31 37.07
CA ILE A 11 -11.86 75.43 35.63
C ILE A 11 -12.98 74.79 34.78
N ILE A 12 -13.41 73.58 35.13
CA ILE A 12 -14.50 72.87 34.45
C ILE A 12 -15.79 73.71 34.50
N ARG A 13 -16.18 74.21 35.68
CA ARG A 13 -17.38 75.04 35.84
C ARG A 13 -17.35 76.31 34.98
N VAL A 14 -16.19 76.96 34.86
CA VAL A 14 -16.07 78.17 34.03
C VAL A 14 -16.20 77.83 32.55
N LEU A 15 -15.65 76.70 32.11
CA LEU A 15 -15.71 76.21 30.72
C LEU A 15 -17.10 75.71 30.31
N GLU A 16 -17.86 75.12 31.23
CA GLU A 16 -19.23 74.64 31.01
C GLU A 16 -20.23 75.79 30.98
N ASN A 17 -20.10 76.75 31.90
CA ASN A 17 -20.99 77.91 31.98
C ASN A 17 -20.64 79.03 30.98
N ASN A 18 -19.59 78.84 30.16
CA ASN A 18 -19.10 79.79 29.16
C ASN A 18 -18.82 81.20 29.74
N GLN A 19 -18.34 81.28 30.99
CA GLN A 19 -18.11 82.54 31.72
C GLN A 19 -16.72 83.13 31.41
N LEU A 20 -16.41 83.31 30.12
CA LEU A 20 -15.06 83.68 29.66
C LEU A 20 -14.79 85.19 29.63
N ALA A 21 -15.82 86.04 29.43
CA ALA A 21 -15.62 87.46 29.15
C ALA A 21 -15.63 88.40 30.39
N ASN A 22 -15.94 87.90 31.59
CA ASN A 22 -16.19 88.75 32.78
C ASN A 22 -15.65 88.14 34.11
N ASN A 23 -14.65 87.27 34.05
CA ASN A 23 -14.16 86.58 35.24
C ASN A 23 -12.70 86.96 35.55
N PRO A 24 -12.45 87.86 36.53
CA PRO A 24 -11.10 88.25 36.92
C PRO A 24 -10.29 87.10 37.54
N LEU A 25 -10.94 85.98 37.91
CA LEU A 25 -10.29 84.79 38.48
C LEU A 25 -9.74 83.84 37.40
N LEU A 26 -10.00 84.11 36.11
CA LEU A 26 -9.51 83.26 35.00
C LEU A 26 -8.00 83.23 34.92
N GLU A 27 -7.36 84.39 35.10
CA GLU A 27 -5.90 84.50 35.10
C GLU A 27 -5.30 83.72 36.28
N ASP A 28 -5.88 83.86 37.48
CA ASP A 28 -5.47 83.12 38.67
C ASP A 28 -5.56 81.60 38.46
N TYR A 29 -6.65 81.11 37.85
CA TYR A 29 -6.81 79.68 37.55
C TYR A 29 -5.82 79.20 36.48
N ALA A 30 -5.52 80.03 35.49
CA ALA A 30 -4.56 79.72 34.43
C ALA A 30 -3.14 79.58 35.00
N VAL A 31 -2.74 80.52 35.86
CA VAL A 31 -1.46 80.50 36.59
C VAL A 31 -1.37 79.25 37.47
N GLN A 32 -2.36 79.02 38.34
CA GLN A 32 -2.36 77.87 39.26
C GLN A 32 -2.33 76.53 38.51
N TYR A 33 -3.05 76.41 37.38
CA TYR A 33 -3.04 75.19 36.58
C TYR A 33 -1.69 74.99 35.86
N ALA A 34 -1.10 76.06 35.32
CA ALA A 34 0.22 75.99 34.70
C ALA A 34 1.32 75.61 35.70
N GLU A 35 1.27 76.16 36.92
CA GLU A 35 2.17 75.79 38.01
C GLU A 35 1.99 74.33 38.42
N LEU A 36 0.74 73.87 38.57
CA LEU A 36 0.45 72.47 38.89
C LEU A 36 1.00 71.51 37.83
N CYS A 37 0.78 71.79 36.54
CA CYS A 37 1.35 70.98 35.46
C CYS A 37 2.89 70.99 35.45
N THR A 38 3.51 72.14 35.77
CA THR A 38 4.97 72.26 35.88
C THR A 38 5.53 71.41 37.03
N GLN A 39 4.85 71.40 38.18
CA GLN A 39 5.21 70.56 39.32
C GLN A 39 5.06 69.06 38.99
N VAL A 40 3.96 68.68 38.33
CA VAL A 40 3.75 67.30 37.88
C VAL A 40 4.86 66.85 36.93
N ASN A 41 5.22 67.67 35.93
CA ASN A 41 6.31 67.36 35.01
C ASN A 41 7.66 67.22 35.72
N SER A 42 7.95 68.11 36.67
CA SER A 42 9.21 68.05 37.43
C SER A 42 9.31 66.73 38.20
N ARG A 43 8.21 66.25 38.79
CA ARG A 43 8.15 64.96 39.48
C ARG A 43 8.28 63.78 38.53
N LEU A 44 7.58 63.81 37.40
CA LEU A 44 7.71 62.78 36.36
C LEU A 44 9.15 62.68 35.86
N GLN A 45 9.82 63.81 35.65
CA GLN A 45 11.22 63.82 35.23
C GLN A 45 12.14 63.18 36.28
N ARG A 46 11.96 63.49 37.58
CA ARG A 46 12.72 62.81 38.65
C ARG A 46 12.49 61.30 38.67
N CYS A 47 11.24 60.86 38.52
CA CYS A 47 10.93 59.44 38.40
C CYS A 47 11.65 58.81 37.19
N ALA A 48 11.63 59.47 36.03
CA ALA A 48 12.33 59.00 34.84
C ALA A 48 13.85 58.86 35.07
N GLU A 49 14.46 59.85 35.74
CA GLU A 49 15.88 59.82 36.09
C GLU A 49 16.22 58.68 37.05
N TYR A 50 15.36 58.39 38.03
CA TYR A 50 15.55 57.25 38.93
C TYR A 50 15.42 55.91 38.19
N LEU A 51 14.40 55.76 37.35
CA LEU A 51 14.22 54.56 36.54
C LEU A 51 15.40 54.33 35.58
N ALA A 52 15.90 55.38 34.95
CA ALA A 52 17.07 55.32 34.07
C ALA A 52 18.34 54.87 34.83
N LYS A 53 18.44 55.16 36.13
CA LYS A 53 19.53 54.72 37.02
C LYS A 53 19.29 53.34 37.65
N GLY A 54 18.16 52.69 37.37
CA GLY A 54 17.78 51.43 38.01
C GLY A 54 17.35 51.56 39.48
N LEU A 55 17.07 52.79 39.94
CA LEU A 55 16.64 53.13 41.30
C LEU A 55 15.13 52.97 41.45
N LEU A 56 14.68 51.71 41.42
CA LEU A 56 13.26 51.34 41.40
C LEU A 56 12.50 51.86 42.63
N THR A 57 13.06 51.65 43.82
CA THR A 57 12.41 52.02 45.09
C THR A 57 12.28 53.53 45.23
N GLU A 58 13.28 54.29 44.78
CA GLU A 58 13.31 55.75 44.78
C GLU A 58 12.27 56.33 43.82
N ALA A 59 12.14 55.76 42.62
CA ALA A 59 11.12 56.16 41.64
C ALA A 59 9.70 55.96 42.19
N VAL A 60 9.44 54.80 42.79
CA VAL A 60 8.13 54.48 43.37
C VAL A 60 7.83 55.33 44.61
N TYR A 61 8.84 55.58 45.44
CA TYR A 61 8.71 56.48 46.58
C TYR A 61 8.35 57.91 46.15
N GLU A 62 9.05 58.45 45.15
CA GLU A 62 8.76 59.77 44.59
C GLU A 62 7.34 59.84 44.00
N ALA A 63 6.89 58.78 43.32
CA ALA A 63 5.54 58.70 42.78
C ALA A 63 4.45 58.69 43.87
N ARG A 64 4.66 57.95 44.96
CA ARG A 64 3.69 57.81 46.07
C ARG A 64 3.74 58.96 47.08
N THR A 65 4.78 59.79 47.03
CA THR A 65 4.88 60.97 47.90
C THR A 65 3.67 61.86 47.70
N ALA A 66 3.00 62.26 48.79
CA ALA A 66 1.74 62.99 48.69
C ALA A 66 1.91 64.37 48.03
N PRO A 67 1.01 64.77 47.11
CA PRO A 67 -0.12 63.99 46.58
C PRO A 67 0.36 62.92 45.57
N ASP A 68 -0.33 61.78 45.49
CA ASP A 68 0.07 60.69 44.58
C ASP A 68 0.22 61.19 43.13
N LEU A 69 1.39 60.96 42.54
CA LEU A 69 1.74 61.52 41.24
C LEU A 69 0.86 60.96 40.12
N LEU A 70 0.51 59.68 40.16
CA LEU A 70 -0.31 59.05 39.12
C LEU A 70 -1.75 59.55 39.19
N GLU A 71 -2.27 59.79 40.40
CA GLU A 71 -3.56 60.45 40.61
C GLU A 71 -3.54 61.92 40.13
N LEU A 72 -2.48 62.67 40.46
CA LEU A 72 -2.32 64.05 39.97
C LEU A 72 -2.27 64.12 38.45
N VAL A 73 -1.51 63.23 37.81
CA VAL A 73 -1.39 63.12 36.35
C VAL A 73 -2.75 62.88 35.70
N GLN A 74 -3.60 62.04 36.30
CA GLN A 74 -4.96 61.81 35.83
C GLN A 74 -5.83 63.06 36.03
N LEU A 75 -5.69 63.73 37.18
CA LEU A 75 -6.45 64.92 37.53
C LEU A 75 -6.17 66.09 36.58
N VAL A 76 -4.90 66.35 36.25
CA VAL A 76 -4.53 67.46 35.35
C VAL A 76 -4.87 67.18 33.88
N GLN A 77 -5.09 65.92 33.50
CA GLN A 77 -5.51 65.49 32.16
C GLN A 77 -7.02 65.31 32.01
N PHE A 78 -7.81 66.09 32.75
CA PHE A 78 -9.27 66.07 32.63
C PHE A 78 -9.74 66.35 31.19
N GLU A 79 -10.94 65.89 30.85
CA GLU A 79 -11.48 65.88 29.48
C GLU A 79 -11.44 67.26 28.78
N LEU A 80 -11.71 68.33 29.54
CA LEU A 80 -11.73 69.69 29.03
C LEU A 80 -10.35 70.39 29.05
N ALA A 81 -9.26 69.70 29.41
CA ALA A 81 -7.93 70.30 29.52
C ALA A 81 -7.43 70.89 28.18
N LYS A 82 -7.73 70.25 27.05
CA LYS A 82 -7.40 70.79 25.72
C LYS A 82 -8.19 72.06 25.42
N LYS A 83 -9.48 72.09 25.77
CA LYS A 83 -10.34 73.26 25.62
C LYS A 83 -9.82 74.40 26.51
N TRP A 84 -9.46 74.11 27.75
CA TRP A 84 -8.84 75.08 28.67
C TRP A 84 -7.58 75.69 28.10
N ARG A 85 -6.66 74.86 27.57
CA ARG A 85 -5.43 75.35 26.95
C ARG A 85 -5.71 76.30 25.78
N ASN A 86 -6.66 75.95 24.91
CA ASN A 86 -7.04 76.83 23.80
C ASN A 86 -7.60 78.16 24.31
N VAL A 87 -8.46 78.14 25.34
CA VAL A 87 -8.97 79.37 25.98
C VAL A 87 -7.83 80.21 26.54
N CYS A 88 -6.85 79.62 27.22
CA CYS A 88 -5.70 80.36 27.70
C CYS A 88 -4.90 80.99 26.56
N ILE A 89 -4.70 80.29 25.44
CA ILE A 89 -4.00 80.81 24.26
C ILE A 89 -4.78 81.95 23.62
N ASP A 90 -6.09 81.76 23.38
CA ASP A 90 -6.96 82.72 22.70
C ASP A 90 -7.11 84.03 23.50
N LEU A 91 -7.02 83.95 24.83
CA LEU A 91 -7.11 85.09 25.76
C LEU A 91 -5.74 85.61 26.22
N GLU A 92 -4.64 85.14 25.63
CA GLU A 92 -3.26 85.51 26.00
C GLU A 92 -2.91 85.28 27.49
N LEU A 93 -3.57 84.32 28.14
CA LEU A 93 -3.30 83.92 29.52
C LEU A 93 -2.12 82.92 29.60
N PRO A 94 -1.47 82.79 30.76
CA PRO A 94 -0.48 81.73 31.00
C PRO A 94 -1.06 80.35 30.68
N HIS A 95 -0.41 79.59 29.81
CA HIS A 95 -0.87 78.26 29.42
C HIS A 95 0.04 77.18 29.99
N ALA A 96 -0.56 76.06 30.43
CA ALA A 96 0.18 74.96 31.02
C ALA A 96 1.06 74.23 29.98
N PRO A 97 2.28 73.80 30.38
CA PRO A 97 3.13 72.96 29.53
C PRO A 97 2.45 71.62 29.19
N LEU A 98 2.93 70.96 28.14
CA LEU A 98 2.53 69.58 27.83
C LEU A 98 3.10 68.63 28.87
N LEU A 99 2.34 67.60 29.24
CA LEU A 99 2.80 66.61 30.22
C LEU A 99 3.74 65.59 29.56
N HIS A 100 4.76 65.17 30.31
CA HIS A 100 5.70 64.10 29.93
C HIS A 100 5.03 62.73 30.07
N THR A 101 4.11 62.40 29.16
CA THR A 101 3.27 61.20 29.26
C THR A 101 4.04 59.90 29.02
N GLU A 102 5.20 59.98 28.37
CA GLU A 102 6.10 58.85 28.09
C GLU A 102 6.62 58.16 29.36
N VAL A 103 6.65 58.85 30.50
CA VAL A 103 7.15 58.31 31.77
C VAL A 103 6.06 57.54 32.54
N ILE A 104 4.78 57.80 32.26
CA ILE A 104 3.66 57.31 33.06
C ILE A 104 3.60 55.78 33.07
N GLU A 105 3.69 55.16 31.90
CA GLU A 105 3.57 53.71 31.77
C GLU A 105 4.78 52.97 32.39
N PRO A 106 6.04 53.34 32.11
CA PRO A 106 7.20 52.83 32.84
C PRO A 106 7.06 52.98 34.36
N LEU A 107 6.52 54.09 34.84
CA LEU A 107 6.32 54.34 36.27
C LEU A 107 5.23 53.45 36.88
N ARG A 108 4.12 53.19 36.16
CA ARG A 108 3.09 52.22 36.60
C ARG A 108 3.68 50.82 36.72
N GLN A 109 4.44 50.38 35.72
CA GLN A 109 5.12 49.09 35.74
C GLN A 109 6.11 49.00 36.90
N ALA A 110 6.86 50.07 37.16
CA ALA A 110 7.77 50.15 38.31
C ALA A 110 7.02 50.03 39.65
N CYS A 111 5.87 50.69 39.80
CA CYS A 111 5.04 50.57 40.99
C CYS A 111 4.53 49.14 41.22
N THR A 112 4.13 48.43 40.17
CA THR A 112 3.71 47.02 40.26
C THR A 112 4.89 46.11 40.62
N LYS A 113 6.02 46.26 39.92
CA LYS A 113 7.24 45.50 40.20
C LYS A 113 7.75 45.69 41.64
N GLU A 114 7.74 46.92 42.15
CA GLU A 114 8.14 47.19 43.53
C GLU A 114 7.26 46.47 44.54
N GLN A 115 5.95 46.36 44.29
CA GLN A 115 5.03 45.62 45.15
C GLN A 115 5.35 44.13 45.17
N GLU A 116 5.68 43.55 44.01
CA GLU A 116 6.09 42.14 43.89
C GLU A 116 7.41 41.86 44.62
N LEU A 117 8.37 42.80 44.53
CA LEU A 117 9.69 42.69 45.15
C LEU A 117 9.72 43.11 46.61
N ALA A 118 8.70 43.82 47.11
CA ALA A 118 8.63 44.36 48.47
C ALA A 118 9.04 43.40 49.60
N PRO A 119 8.60 42.11 49.65
CA PRO A 119 9.05 41.19 50.68
C PRO A 119 10.56 40.91 50.61
N LEU A 120 11.11 40.71 49.41
CA LEU A 120 12.53 40.47 49.20
C LEU A 120 13.38 41.72 49.48
N LEU A 121 12.90 42.90 49.10
CA LEU A 121 13.57 44.17 49.40
C LEU A 121 13.58 44.46 50.91
N LYS A 122 12.55 44.06 51.65
CA LYS A 122 12.53 44.15 53.11
C LYS A 122 13.52 43.18 53.75
N GLU A 123 13.56 41.94 53.28
CA GLU A 123 14.54 40.94 53.71
C GLU A 123 15.97 41.40 53.43
N LEU A 124 16.24 41.85 52.20
CA LEU A 124 17.55 42.37 51.79
C LEU A 124 18.02 43.51 52.68
N ARG A 125 17.17 44.51 52.93
CA ARG A 125 17.50 45.62 53.84
C ARG A 125 17.85 45.11 55.23
N SER A 126 17.06 44.18 55.78
CA SER A 126 17.34 43.59 57.08
C SER A 126 18.69 42.88 57.13
N LEU A 127 19.04 42.12 56.10
CA LEU A 127 20.32 41.40 56.01
C LEU A 127 21.51 42.35 55.90
N ILE A 128 21.37 43.41 55.09
CA ILE A 128 22.40 44.45 54.96
C ILE A 128 22.61 45.16 56.31
N TYR A 129 21.55 45.54 57.02
CA TYR A 129 21.67 46.17 58.34
C TYR A 129 22.33 45.27 59.39
N GLN A 130 22.18 43.95 59.26
CA GLN A 130 22.83 42.97 60.13
C GLN A 130 24.27 42.63 59.70
N GLY A 131 24.76 43.18 58.59
CA GLY A 131 26.08 42.85 58.03
C GLY A 131 26.19 41.44 57.48
N LEU A 132 25.07 40.81 57.11
CA LEU A 132 25.02 39.42 56.64
C LEU A 132 25.07 39.37 55.10
N HIS A 133 26.29 39.47 54.53
CA HIS A 133 26.49 39.56 53.07
C HIS A 133 26.11 38.25 52.35
N ARG A 134 26.49 37.08 52.89
CA ARG A 134 26.15 35.76 52.31
C ARG A 134 24.66 35.52 52.09
N PRO A 135 23.79 35.68 53.11
CA PRO A 135 22.35 35.63 52.89
C PRO A 135 21.86 36.71 51.93
N ALA A 136 22.44 37.92 51.96
CA ALA A 136 22.04 39.02 51.07
C ALA A 136 22.28 38.69 49.60
N ILE A 137 23.40 38.04 49.24
CA ILE A 137 23.67 37.55 47.87
C ILE A 137 22.54 36.63 47.40
N ARG A 138 22.08 35.69 48.24
CA ARG A 138 20.99 34.77 47.88
C ARG A 138 19.69 35.52 47.59
N VAL A 139 19.36 36.54 48.39
CA VAL A 139 18.18 37.38 48.17
C VAL A 139 18.34 38.24 46.91
N LEU A 140 19.50 38.84 46.69
CA LEU A 140 19.80 39.62 45.48
C LEU A 140 19.68 38.78 44.21
N ARG A 141 20.14 37.53 44.22
CA ARG A 141 19.98 36.60 43.09
C ARG A 141 18.50 36.30 42.81
N LYS A 142 17.66 36.16 43.85
CA LYS A 142 16.20 36.02 43.68
C LYS A 142 15.57 37.28 43.10
N ILE A 143 15.98 38.47 43.57
CA ILE A 143 15.51 39.75 43.03
C ILE A 143 15.88 39.86 41.54
N ARG A 144 17.12 39.54 41.16
CA ARG A 144 17.57 39.54 39.76
C ARG A 144 16.82 38.54 38.89
N ALA A 145 16.43 37.39 39.43
CA ALA A 145 15.61 36.43 38.69
C ALA A 145 14.21 36.99 38.36
N LEU A 146 13.67 37.87 39.21
CA LEU A 146 12.37 38.52 39.01
C LEU A 146 12.47 39.83 38.22
N ASP A 147 13.59 40.55 38.32
CA ASP A 147 13.84 41.82 37.62
C ASP A 147 15.25 41.82 36.97
N PRO A 148 15.45 41.03 35.89
CA PRO A 148 16.77 40.84 35.28
C PRO A 148 17.30 42.08 34.55
N GLU A 149 16.40 42.95 34.07
CA GLU A 149 16.73 44.14 33.28
C GLU A 149 17.36 45.27 34.11
N ASN A 150 17.23 45.23 35.44
CA ASN A 150 17.73 46.29 36.30
C ASN A 150 19.21 46.07 36.66
N SER A 151 20.06 46.94 36.11
CA SER A 151 21.52 46.90 36.30
C SER A 151 21.97 47.23 37.72
N SER A 152 21.16 47.93 38.52
CA SER A 152 21.52 48.27 39.91
C SER A 152 21.65 47.03 40.78
N TRP A 153 20.78 46.02 40.56
CA TRP A 153 20.85 44.74 41.25
C TRP A 153 22.11 43.96 40.92
N ALA A 154 22.55 43.98 39.66
CA ALA A 154 23.81 43.36 39.24
C ALA A 154 25.01 44.06 39.88
N THR A 155 25.01 45.40 39.92
CA THR A 155 26.08 46.19 40.52
C THR A 155 26.20 45.93 42.03
N ASN A 156 25.08 45.91 42.75
CA ASN A 156 25.07 45.62 44.19
C ASN A 156 25.51 44.18 44.49
N LEU A 157 25.10 43.21 43.67
CA LEU A 157 25.51 41.82 43.79
C LEU A 157 27.00 41.65 43.52
N GLN A 158 27.54 42.36 42.52
CA GLN A 158 28.96 42.33 42.17
C GLN A 158 29.83 42.66 43.38
N THR A 159 29.53 43.74 44.11
CA THR A 159 30.28 44.15 45.30
C THR A 159 30.40 43.02 46.32
N PHE A 160 29.30 42.37 46.66
CA PHE A 160 29.32 41.27 47.63
C PHE A 160 30.01 40.00 47.09
N GLU A 161 29.85 39.71 45.80
CA GLU A 161 30.49 38.54 45.20
C GLU A 161 32.01 38.72 45.02
N GLU A 162 32.50 39.94 44.78
CA GLU A 162 33.93 40.26 44.75
C GLU A 162 34.57 40.07 46.13
N GLU A 163 33.87 40.48 47.19
CA GLU A 163 34.31 40.27 48.57
C GLU A 163 34.39 38.78 48.94
N GLU A 164 33.41 37.96 48.52
CA GLU A 164 33.37 36.54 48.86
C GLU A 164 34.21 35.64 47.97
N LEU A 165 34.52 36.06 46.74
CA LEU A 165 35.21 35.23 45.76
C LEU A 165 36.52 34.62 46.30
N PRO A 166 37.44 35.37 46.94
CA PRO A 166 38.69 34.79 47.45
C PRO A 166 38.48 33.61 48.40
N GLU A 167 37.46 33.67 49.26
CA GLU A 167 37.14 32.58 50.18
C GLU A 167 36.61 31.35 49.44
N TRP A 168 35.75 31.54 48.43
CA TRP A 168 35.28 30.45 47.58
C TRP A 168 36.41 29.81 46.77
N LEU A 169 37.36 30.59 46.27
CA LEU A 169 38.55 30.07 45.58
C LEU A 169 39.42 29.23 46.53
N GLN A 170 39.62 29.68 47.77
CA GLN A 170 40.36 28.92 48.77
C GLN A 170 39.65 27.60 49.14
N ARG A 171 38.32 27.64 49.28
CA ARG A 171 37.49 26.43 49.50
C ARG A 171 37.60 25.47 48.31
N ALA A 172 37.59 25.98 47.08
CA ALA A 172 37.75 25.18 45.86
C ALA A 172 39.10 24.44 45.85
N GLU A 173 40.21 25.14 46.10
CA GLU A 173 41.55 24.54 46.13
C GLU A 173 41.68 23.50 47.25
N THR A 174 41.11 23.79 48.43
CA THR A 174 41.10 22.84 49.54
C THR A 174 40.31 21.58 49.20
N ALA A 175 39.15 21.73 48.55
CA ALA A 175 38.30 20.62 48.13
C ALA A 175 38.98 19.78 47.03
N LEU A 176 39.65 20.43 46.07
CA LEU A 176 40.43 19.75 45.03
C LEU A 176 41.62 18.98 45.60
N HIS A 177 42.35 19.56 46.55
CA HIS A 177 43.48 18.88 47.19
C HIS A 177 43.05 17.67 48.02
N LYS A 178 41.91 17.78 48.72
CA LYS A 178 41.38 16.70 49.57
C LYS A 178 40.53 15.69 48.81
N MET A 179 40.20 15.95 47.55
CA MET A 179 39.19 15.21 46.77
C MET A 179 37.87 15.08 47.55
N ASP A 180 37.47 16.15 48.24
CA ASP A 180 36.24 16.20 49.03
C ASP A 180 35.04 16.45 48.10
N LEU A 181 34.41 15.37 47.64
CA LEU A 181 33.33 15.41 46.65
C LEU A 181 32.12 16.26 47.06
N PRO A 182 31.57 16.15 48.29
CA PRO A 182 30.54 17.06 48.75
C PRO A 182 30.94 18.53 48.64
N ALA A 183 32.15 18.88 49.09
CA ALA A 183 32.64 20.26 49.01
C ALA A 183 32.88 20.71 47.56
N LEU A 184 33.39 19.83 46.68
CA LEU A 184 33.57 20.12 45.26
C LEU A 184 32.25 20.44 44.56
N ARG A 185 31.18 19.70 44.87
CA ARG A 185 29.84 19.95 44.32
C ARG A 185 29.30 21.29 44.79
N GLU A 186 29.34 21.56 46.10
CA GLU A 186 28.88 22.83 46.68
C GLU A 186 29.61 24.04 46.05
N VAL A 187 30.94 23.97 45.98
CA VAL A 187 31.74 25.06 45.42
C VAL A 187 31.52 25.22 43.93
N SER A 188 31.38 24.11 43.19
CA SER A 188 31.07 24.15 41.75
C SER A 188 29.70 24.77 41.48
N GLU A 189 28.67 24.45 42.28
CA GLU A 189 27.34 25.03 42.15
C GLU A 189 27.35 26.54 42.42
N GLU A 190 28.09 26.98 43.45
CA GLU A 190 28.17 28.40 43.80
C GLU A 190 28.98 29.23 42.79
N LEU A 191 30.10 28.69 42.30
CA LEU A 191 30.95 29.39 41.32
C LEU A 191 30.35 29.40 39.91
N ASN A 192 29.51 28.43 39.56
CA ASN A 192 28.78 28.36 38.28
C ASN A 192 27.31 28.81 38.38
N HIS A 193 26.93 29.47 39.47
CA HIS A 193 25.54 29.89 39.66
C HIS A 193 25.07 30.84 38.52
N PRO A 194 23.89 30.64 37.90
CA PRO A 194 23.49 31.35 36.69
C PRO A 194 23.33 32.87 36.88
N TYR A 195 22.98 33.30 38.09
CA TYR A 195 22.85 34.72 38.46
C TYR A 195 24.10 35.31 39.13
N ARG A 196 25.25 34.60 39.09
CA ARG A 196 26.52 35.18 39.54
C ARG A 196 26.97 36.26 38.54
N VAL A 197 27.42 37.40 39.03
CA VAL A 197 27.96 38.50 38.21
C VAL A 197 29.47 38.36 38.07
N VAL A 198 30.15 38.05 39.17
CA VAL A 198 31.61 37.97 39.20
C VAL A 198 32.06 36.59 38.74
N PRO A 199 32.65 36.45 37.54
CA PRO A 199 33.05 35.15 37.04
C PRO A 199 34.19 34.56 37.88
N ALA A 200 34.14 33.27 38.14
CA ALA A 200 35.26 32.55 38.71
C ALA A 200 36.36 32.32 37.65
N PRO A 201 37.64 32.15 38.04
CA PRO A 201 38.72 31.85 37.12
C PRO A 201 38.42 30.59 36.28
N PRO A 202 38.49 30.66 34.93
CA PRO A 202 38.06 29.57 34.06
C PRO A 202 38.91 28.30 34.23
N GLU A 203 40.19 28.45 34.54
CA GLU A 203 41.10 27.33 34.78
C GLU A 203 40.69 26.52 36.03
N LEU A 204 40.24 27.20 37.08
CA LEU A 204 39.73 26.54 38.29
C LEU A 204 38.42 25.83 38.01
N LEU A 205 37.50 26.46 37.27
CA LEU A 205 36.23 25.83 36.87
C LEU A 205 36.47 24.56 36.04
N GLN A 206 37.44 24.59 35.12
CA GLN A 206 37.83 23.40 34.36
C GLN A 206 38.39 22.30 35.26
N ARG A 207 39.21 22.64 36.26
CA ARG A 207 39.74 21.66 37.24
C ARG A 207 38.62 21.05 38.09
N LEU A 208 37.69 21.87 38.60
CA LEU A 208 36.51 21.41 39.34
C LEU A 208 35.64 20.47 38.48
N ARG A 209 35.35 20.88 37.24
CA ARG A 209 34.60 20.05 36.29
C ARG A 209 35.29 18.72 36.03
N ARG A 210 36.61 18.71 35.79
CA ARG A 210 37.38 17.47 35.60
C ARG A 210 37.29 16.56 36.82
N ALA A 211 37.48 17.09 38.03
CA ALA A 211 37.41 16.30 39.26
C ALA A 211 36.02 15.68 39.47
N LEU A 212 34.94 16.44 39.23
CA LEU A 212 33.57 15.94 39.32
C LEU A 212 33.26 14.91 38.21
N LEU A 213 33.73 15.15 36.98
CA LEU A 213 33.58 14.20 35.88
C LEU A 213 34.34 12.91 36.14
N THR A 214 35.50 12.93 36.80
CA THR A 214 36.25 11.71 37.13
C THR A 214 35.47 10.80 38.08
N GLU A 215 34.83 11.35 39.12
CA GLU A 215 33.99 10.54 40.02
C GLU A 215 32.77 9.95 39.30
N GLN A 216 32.10 10.75 38.49
CA GLN A 216 31.00 10.26 37.66
C GLN A 216 31.48 9.18 36.68
N ALA A 217 32.67 9.34 36.10
CA ALA A 217 33.26 8.37 35.19
C ALA A 217 33.57 7.05 35.88
N GLU A 218 34.07 7.05 37.11
CA GLU A 218 34.29 5.82 37.90
C GLU A 218 32.96 5.10 38.18
N THR A 219 31.92 5.87 38.52
CA THR A 219 30.57 5.33 38.73
C THR A 219 30.03 4.71 37.43
N PHE A 220 30.14 5.43 36.31
CA PHE A 220 29.73 4.92 35.01
C PHE A 220 30.55 3.73 34.54
N GLN A 221 31.84 3.67 34.86
CA GLN A 221 32.69 2.53 34.53
C GLN A 221 32.21 1.27 35.25
N ALA A 222 31.85 1.37 36.54
CA ALA A 222 31.28 0.26 37.30
C ALA A 222 29.91 -0.18 36.75
N GLU A 223 29.04 0.78 36.43
CA GLU A 223 27.74 0.50 35.81
C GLU A 223 27.88 -0.13 34.42
N ALA A 224 28.81 0.35 33.61
CA ALA A 224 29.09 -0.17 32.28
C ALA A 224 29.65 -1.60 32.35
N GLY A 225 30.50 -1.90 33.34
CA GLY A 225 30.95 -3.26 33.61
C GLY A 225 29.78 -4.21 33.91
N ASN A 226 28.84 -3.78 34.76
CA ASN A 226 27.62 -4.54 35.06
C ASN A 226 26.73 -4.72 33.81
N LEU A 227 26.59 -3.67 32.99
CA LEU A 227 25.81 -3.71 31.77
C LEU A 227 26.37 -4.73 30.78
N VAL A 228 27.68 -4.75 30.56
CA VAL A 228 28.34 -5.73 29.67
C VAL A 228 28.07 -7.16 30.15
N GLN A 229 28.19 -7.42 31.46
CA GLN A 229 27.90 -8.75 32.00
C GLN A 229 26.44 -9.16 31.74
N ARG A 230 25.48 -8.25 32.01
CA ARG A 230 24.06 -8.51 31.77
C ARG A 230 23.73 -8.70 30.29
N LEU A 231 24.46 -8.03 29.41
CA LEU A 231 24.32 -8.15 27.97
C LEU A 231 24.76 -9.53 27.49
N ASP A 232 25.92 -10.01 27.95
CA ASP A 232 26.42 -11.35 27.65
C ASP A 232 25.46 -12.44 28.16
N GLU A 233 24.92 -12.28 29.37
CA GLU A 233 23.91 -13.19 29.93
C GLU A 233 22.60 -13.18 29.12
N ALA A 234 22.13 -12.01 28.68
CA ALA A 234 20.91 -11.88 27.89
C ALA A 234 21.05 -12.50 26.50
N VAL A 235 22.22 -12.34 25.86
CA VAL A 235 22.57 -13.01 24.61
C VAL A 235 22.62 -14.52 24.80
N ALA A 236 23.27 -15.02 25.86
CA ALA A 236 23.36 -16.46 26.14
C ALA A 236 21.98 -17.11 26.42
N GLN A 237 21.04 -16.35 26.98
CA GLN A 237 19.67 -16.82 27.28
C GLN A 237 18.68 -16.60 26.12
N ASN A 238 19.13 -16.10 24.98
CA ASN A 238 18.29 -15.76 23.81
C ASN A 238 17.13 -14.80 24.12
N ARG A 239 17.34 -13.83 25.02
CA ARG A 239 16.30 -12.85 25.41
C ARG A 239 16.42 -11.57 24.59
N GLY A 240 15.88 -11.57 23.37
CA GLY A 240 15.98 -10.45 22.42
C GLY A 240 15.58 -9.08 22.97
N GLU A 241 14.43 -8.99 23.64
CA GLU A 241 13.92 -7.73 24.21
C GLU A 241 14.86 -7.13 25.27
N ASN A 242 15.48 -7.99 26.09
CA ASN A 242 16.45 -7.54 27.10
C ASN A 242 17.73 -7.03 26.46
N VAL A 243 18.20 -7.68 25.39
CA VAL A 243 19.40 -7.22 24.66
C VAL A 243 19.16 -5.85 24.05
N GLN A 244 17.99 -5.63 23.43
CA GLN A 244 17.63 -4.32 22.88
C GLN A 244 17.62 -3.23 23.96
N ALA A 245 16.90 -3.45 25.07
CA ALA A 245 16.83 -2.46 26.15
C ALA A 245 18.21 -2.16 26.79
N LEU A 246 19.09 -3.16 26.87
CA LEU A 246 20.46 -2.98 27.38
C LEU A 246 21.34 -2.20 26.40
N LEU A 247 21.19 -2.42 25.09
CA LEU A 247 21.88 -1.64 24.05
C LEU A 247 21.44 -0.18 24.04
N GLU A 248 20.14 0.09 24.15
CA GLU A 248 19.61 1.46 24.26
C GLU A 248 20.16 2.18 25.50
N ARG A 249 20.26 1.47 26.64
CA ARG A 249 20.88 2.02 27.85
C ARG A 249 22.39 2.27 27.66
N ALA A 250 23.09 1.40 26.95
CA ALA A 250 24.51 1.60 26.63
C ALA A 250 24.71 2.83 25.75
N ASP A 251 23.87 3.02 24.73
CA ASP A 251 23.91 4.18 23.84
C ASP A 251 23.61 5.48 24.62
N ALA A 252 22.67 5.45 25.56
CA ALA A 252 22.38 6.58 26.44
C ALA A 252 23.55 6.93 27.38
N MET A 253 24.33 5.93 27.84
CA MET A 253 25.55 6.16 28.61
C MET A 253 26.65 6.78 27.74
N GLU A 254 26.81 6.35 26.49
CA GLU A 254 27.81 6.89 25.56
C GLU A 254 27.62 8.38 25.23
N GLN A 255 26.40 8.90 25.37
CA GLN A 255 26.09 10.32 25.16
C GLN A 255 26.47 11.22 26.34
N GLN A 256 26.78 10.66 27.51
CA GLN A 256 27.10 11.44 28.70
C GLN A 256 28.57 11.86 28.69
N GLU A 257 28.84 13.13 28.99
CA GLU A 257 30.21 13.68 29.00
C GLU A 257 31.13 12.97 30.00
N ALA A 258 30.57 12.51 31.12
CA ALA A 258 31.30 11.75 32.13
C ALA A 258 31.68 10.33 31.67
N PHE A 259 31.15 9.82 30.55
CA PHE A 259 31.47 8.48 30.05
C PHE A 259 32.75 8.45 29.19
N PHE A 260 33.86 8.91 29.76
CA PHE A 260 35.18 8.84 29.11
C PHE A 260 36.02 7.64 29.58
N LEU A 261 35.77 7.11 30.78
CA LEU A 261 36.37 5.85 31.26
C LEU A 261 35.51 4.67 30.82
N ARG A 262 35.92 3.98 29.76
CA ARG A 262 35.21 2.80 29.23
C ARG A 262 35.83 1.51 29.78
N PRO A 263 35.02 0.51 30.17
CA PRO A 263 35.56 -0.78 30.55
C PRO A 263 36.21 -1.48 29.35
N GLU A 264 37.18 -2.35 29.61
CA GLU A 264 37.86 -3.11 28.57
C GLU A 264 36.86 -3.94 27.75
N GLY A 265 37.01 -3.92 26.42
CA GLY A 265 36.14 -4.67 25.53
C GLY A 265 34.73 -4.10 25.32
N TRP A 266 34.37 -2.96 25.93
CA TRP A 266 33.06 -2.29 25.79
C TRP A 266 32.51 -2.31 24.35
N GLY A 267 33.25 -1.69 23.42
CA GLY A 267 32.82 -1.59 22.02
C GLY A 267 32.69 -2.95 21.32
N THR A 268 33.57 -3.90 21.65
CA THR A 268 33.52 -5.24 21.05
C THR A 268 32.30 -6.04 21.52
N GLN A 269 31.93 -5.92 22.80
CA GLN A 269 30.77 -6.63 23.36
C GLN A 269 29.45 -6.03 22.86
N LEU A 270 29.36 -4.69 22.79
CA LEU A 270 28.20 -4.03 22.19
C LEU A 270 28.04 -4.42 20.72
N GLN A 271 29.13 -4.48 19.95
CA GLN A 271 29.05 -4.88 18.55
C GLN A 271 28.59 -6.34 18.40
N LYS A 272 29.10 -7.26 19.23
CA LYS A 272 28.61 -8.65 19.22
C LYS A 272 27.12 -8.72 19.53
N ALA A 273 26.66 -8.02 20.57
CA ALA A 273 25.25 -8.00 20.94
C ALA A 273 24.35 -7.38 19.85
N ARG A 274 24.80 -6.30 19.18
CA ARG A 274 24.10 -5.70 18.03
C ARG A 274 23.97 -6.70 16.88
N THR A 275 25.07 -7.33 16.47
CA THR A 275 25.02 -8.34 15.39
C THR A 275 24.18 -9.56 15.75
N TRP A 276 24.15 -9.96 17.02
CA TRP A 276 23.27 -11.02 17.50
C TRP A 276 21.80 -10.60 17.45
N LEU A 277 21.48 -9.37 17.89
CA LEU A 277 20.12 -8.84 17.87
C LEU A 277 19.58 -8.72 16.44
N GLU A 278 20.39 -8.25 15.49
CA GLU A 278 20.04 -8.21 14.07
C GLU A 278 19.68 -9.60 13.53
N LYS A 279 20.49 -10.62 13.84
CA LYS A 279 20.21 -12.01 13.46
C LYS A 279 18.94 -12.53 14.13
N PHE A 280 18.77 -12.29 15.42
CA PHE A 280 17.59 -12.70 16.18
C PHE A 280 16.31 -12.06 15.63
N GLN A 281 16.33 -10.76 15.32
CA GLN A 281 15.20 -10.05 14.72
C GLN A 281 14.90 -10.56 13.31
N ALA A 282 15.93 -10.83 12.49
CA ALA A 282 15.74 -11.42 11.17
C ALA A 282 15.11 -12.82 11.25
N GLU A 283 15.56 -13.66 12.19
CA GLU A 283 14.98 -15.00 12.43
C GLU A 283 13.52 -14.91 12.89
N GLN A 284 13.20 -13.97 13.79
CA GLN A 284 11.83 -13.70 14.25
C GLN A 284 10.93 -13.22 13.11
N GLN A 285 11.40 -12.28 12.28
CA GLN A 285 10.65 -11.79 11.12
C GLN A 285 10.38 -12.91 10.11
N GLN A 286 11.38 -13.75 9.82
CA GLN A 286 11.21 -14.91 8.96
C GLN A 286 10.20 -15.91 9.56
N GLN A 287 10.26 -16.15 10.87
CA GLN A 287 9.31 -17.04 11.56
C GLN A 287 7.88 -16.49 11.52
N GLN A 288 7.70 -15.19 11.74
CA GLN A 288 6.40 -14.54 11.64
C GLN A 288 5.86 -14.56 10.21
N ALA A 289 6.69 -14.28 9.20
CA ALA A 289 6.29 -14.35 7.80
C ALA A 289 5.90 -15.78 7.39
N TYR A 290 6.66 -16.78 7.83
CA TYR A 290 6.31 -18.19 7.64
C TYR A 290 4.97 -18.55 8.31
N GLN A 291 4.75 -18.11 9.56
CA GLN A 291 3.48 -18.32 10.26
C GLN A 291 2.30 -17.65 9.55
N GLN A 292 2.47 -16.42 9.03
CA GLN A 292 1.44 -15.72 8.26
C GLN A 292 1.07 -16.47 6.97
N GLN A 293 2.06 -17.05 6.28
CA GLN A 293 1.79 -17.88 5.10
C GLN A 293 1.10 -19.19 5.46
N LEU A 294 1.48 -19.82 6.58
CA LEU A 294 0.77 -20.99 7.11
C LEU A 294 -0.69 -20.66 7.42
N THR A 295 -0.98 -19.56 8.11
CA THR A 295 -2.36 -19.15 8.42
C THR A 295 -3.13 -18.79 7.16
N ALA A 296 -2.53 -18.07 6.21
CA ALA A 296 -3.18 -17.75 4.94
C ALA A 296 -3.53 -19.01 4.13
N MET A 297 -2.66 -20.04 4.16
CA MET A 297 -2.95 -21.33 3.56
C MET A 297 -4.11 -22.04 4.28
N GLN A 298 -4.10 -22.07 5.62
CA GLN A 298 -5.21 -22.63 6.41
C GLN A 298 -6.55 -21.95 6.09
N ASP A 299 -6.57 -20.62 6.01
CA ASP A 299 -7.78 -19.87 5.67
C ASP A 299 -8.28 -20.20 4.25
N MET A 300 -7.36 -20.34 3.29
CA MET A 300 -7.70 -20.74 1.91
C MET A 300 -8.31 -22.15 1.86
N LEU A 301 -7.81 -23.07 2.69
CA LEU A 301 -8.36 -24.42 2.82
C LEU A 301 -9.76 -24.41 3.45
N ILE A 302 -9.99 -23.58 4.48
CA ILE A 302 -11.29 -23.46 5.18
C ILE A 302 -12.37 -22.87 4.25
N GLN A 303 -12.02 -21.86 3.43
CA GLN A 303 -12.97 -21.22 2.52
C GLN A 303 -13.45 -22.14 1.38
N GLY A 304 -12.69 -23.20 1.05
CA GLY A 304 -13.13 -24.30 0.20
C GLY A 304 -13.36 -23.98 -1.29
N ASN A 305 -13.15 -22.73 -1.73
CA ASN A 305 -13.37 -22.29 -3.11
C ASN A 305 -12.14 -21.58 -3.69
N CYS A 306 -10.97 -22.22 -3.63
CA CYS A 306 -9.75 -21.71 -4.22
C CYS A 306 -9.49 -22.30 -5.62
N PRO A 307 -9.05 -21.48 -6.59
CA PRO A 307 -8.61 -22.00 -7.89
C PRO A 307 -7.28 -22.76 -7.74
N GLU A 308 -7.13 -23.86 -8.48
CA GLU A 308 -5.98 -24.78 -8.40
C GLU A 308 -4.62 -24.08 -8.55
N ILE A 309 -4.56 -23.02 -9.37
CA ILE A 309 -3.34 -22.24 -9.64
C ILE A 309 -2.92 -21.44 -8.40
N GLU A 310 -3.86 -20.81 -7.71
CA GLU A 310 -3.56 -20.03 -6.50
C GLU A 310 -3.14 -20.96 -5.36
N LEU A 311 -3.81 -22.11 -5.20
CA LEU A 311 -3.43 -23.13 -4.23
C LEU A 311 -2.01 -23.65 -4.49
N ARG A 312 -1.66 -23.95 -5.75
CA ARG A 312 -0.31 -24.39 -6.13
C ARG A 312 0.74 -23.33 -5.86
N HIS A 313 0.50 -22.08 -6.24
CA HIS A 313 1.45 -21.00 -5.97
C HIS A 313 1.60 -20.69 -4.48
N ALA A 314 0.54 -20.81 -3.69
CA ALA A 314 0.63 -20.66 -2.23
C ALA A 314 1.41 -21.84 -1.61
N TRP A 315 1.22 -23.06 -2.13
CA TRP A 315 1.92 -24.25 -1.64
C TRP A 315 3.40 -24.26 -2.00
N GLU A 316 3.75 -23.89 -3.23
CA GLU A 316 5.14 -23.74 -3.67
C GLU A 316 5.88 -22.69 -2.83
N ARG A 317 5.28 -21.50 -2.64
CA ARG A 317 5.84 -20.45 -1.76
C ARG A 317 6.07 -20.92 -0.33
N LEU A 318 5.19 -21.77 0.19
CA LEU A 318 5.31 -22.29 1.55
C LEU A 318 6.46 -23.31 1.65
N LEU A 319 6.65 -24.15 0.63
CA LEU A 319 7.75 -25.11 0.55
C LEU A 319 9.12 -24.45 0.31
N GLU A 320 9.16 -23.30 -0.37
CA GLU A 320 10.40 -22.52 -0.58
C GLU A 320 11.10 -22.13 0.73
N TRP A 321 10.36 -22.00 1.84
CA TRP A 321 10.94 -21.70 3.16
C TRP A 321 11.78 -22.85 3.74
N GLN A 322 11.72 -24.06 3.19
CA GLN A 322 12.43 -25.26 3.68
C GLN A 322 12.19 -25.58 5.18
N ARG A 323 11.06 -25.10 5.74
CA ARG A 323 10.67 -25.33 7.12
C ARG A 323 9.65 -26.47 7.23
N PRO A 324 9.55 -27.15 8.38
CA PRO A 324 8.59 -28.23 8.56
C PRO A 324 7.16 -27.68 8.51
N VAL A 325 6.40 -28.16 7.52
CA VAL A 325 4.97 -27.88 7.38
C VAL A 325 4.20 -28.90 8.22
N PRO A 326 3.18 -28.50 9.00
CA PRO A 326 2.35 -29.45 9.75
C PRO A 326 1.79 -30.55 8.85
N GLU A 327 1.97 -31.83 9.26
CA GLU A 327 1.59 -32.99 8.44
C GLU A 327 0.11 -32.99 8.07
N LEU A 328 -0.74 -32.53 8.99
CA LEU A 328 -2.19 -32.43 8.78
C LEU A 328 -2.54 -31.42 7.68
N LEU A 329 -1.81 -30.32 7.59
CA LEU A 329 -2.00 -29.32 6.52
C LEU A 329 -1.52 -29.86 5.17
N ARG A 330 -0.41 -30.62 5.16
CA ARG A 330 0.08 -31.29 3.97
C ARG A 330 -0.93 -32.29 3.42
N GLN A 331 -1.51 -33.13 4.28
CA GLN A 331 -2.54 -34.08 3.88
C GLN A 331 -3.77 -33.38 3.28
N GLN A 332 -4.26 -32.31 3.92
CA GLN A 332 -5.41 -31.55 3.43
C GLN A 332 -5.16 -30.93 2.04
N VAL A 333 -3.96 -30.39 1.81
CA VAL A 333 -3.58 -29.82 0.51
C VAL A 333 -3.50 -30.92 -0.56
N GLU A 334 -2.89 -32.06 -0.25
CA GLU A 334 -2.79 -33.21 -1.17
C GLU A 334 -4.17 -33.79 -1.53
N GLU A 335 -5.08 -33.91 -0.56
CA GLU A 335 -6.46 -34.34 -0.78
C GLU A 335 -7.24 -33.38 -1.68
N LEU A 336 -7.10 -32.06 -1.48
CA LEU A 336 -7.75 -31.06 -2.33
C LEU A 336 -7.17 -31.06 -3.74
N PHE A 337 -5.84 -31.18 -3.92
CA PHE A 337 -5.26 -31.35 -5.25
C PHE A 337 -5.78 -32.60 -5.94
N ALA A 338 -5.89 -33.72 -5.23
CA ALA A 338 -6.47 -34.95 -5.78
C ALA A 338 -7.94 -34.75 -6.19
N ALA A 339 -8.74 -34.07 -5.36
CA ALA A 339 -10.14 -33.76 -5.66
C ALA A 339 -10.29 -32.82 -6.88
N LEU A 340 -9.47 -31.76 -6.98
CA LEU A 340 -9.45 -30.85 -8.13
C LEU A 340 -9.00 -31.56 -9.41
N HIS A 341 -7.97 -32.41 -9.33
CA HIS A 341 -7.49 -33.19 -10.46
C HIS A 341 -8.55 -34.18 -10.96
N GLN A 342 -9.25 -34.88 -10.06
CA GLN A 342 -10.37 -35.75 -10.40
C GLN A 342 -11.51 -34.97 -11.07
N ARG A 343 -11.87 -33.78 -10.57
CA ARG A 343 -12.89 -32.92 -11.20
C ARG A 343 -12.51 -32.56 -12.63
N ARG A 344 -11.24 -32.21 -12.89
CA ARG A 344 -10.73 -31.90 -14.24
C ARG A 344 -10.80 -33.09 -15.19
N LEU A 345 -10.41 -34.29 -14.72
CA LEU A 345 -10.50 -35.52 -15.52
C LEU A 345 -11.95 -35.88 -15.86
N LEU A 346 -12.87 -35.74 -14.90
CA LEU A 346 -14.29 -35.99 -15.12
C LEU A 346 -14.90 -34.98 -16.10
N GLN A 347 -14.55 -33.69 -16.00
CA GLN A 347 -14.98 -32.67 -16.96
C GLN A 347 -14.42 -32.96 -18.36
N GLY A 348 -13.14 -33.33 -18.48
CA GLY A 348 -12.52 -33.70 -19.76
C GLY A 348 -13.19 -34.92 -20.42
N ARG A 349 -13.55 -35.94 -19.62
CA ARG A 349 -14.29 -37.12 -20.11
C ARG A 349 -15.68 -36.75 -20.63
N ARG A 350 -16.41 -35.87 -19.94
CA ARG A 350 -17.74 -35.40 -20.40
C ARG A 350 -17.65 -34.65 -21.72
N VAL A 351 -16.65 -33.78 -21.89
CA VAL A 351 -16.41 -33.05 -23.14
C VAL A 351 -16.05 -34.03 -24.27
N MET A 352 -15.16 -34.99 -24.03
CA MET A 352 -14.77 -35.99 -25.05
C MET A 352 -15.93 -36.92 -25.44
N GLN A 353 -16.82 -37.26 -24.50
CA GLN A 353 -18.04 -38.05 -24.79
C GLN A 353 -19.01 -37.29 -25.70
N ILE A 354 -19.17 -35.98 -25.49
CA ILE A 354 -20.03 -35.14 -26.36
C ILE A 354 -19.44 -35.07 -27.79
N VAL A 355 -18.12 -34.92 -27.90
CA VAL A 355 -17.42 -34.88 -29.19
C VAL A 355 -17.49 -36.23 -29.92
N SER A 356 -17.34 -37.36 -29.23
CA SER A 356 -17.39 -38.68 -29.88
C SER A 356 -18.79 -39.05 -30.38
N VAL A 357 -19.84 -38.72 -29.62
CA VAL A 357 -21.23 -38.98 -30.02
C VAL A 357 -21.61 -38.16 -31.26
N THR A 358 -21.18 -36.90 -31.32
CA THR A 358 -21.44 -36.03 -32.49
C THR A 358 -20.73 -36.53 -33.75
N LEU A 359 -19.49 -37.03 -33.62
CA LEU A 359 -18.73 -37.60 -34.75
C LEU A 359 -19.34 -38.91 -35.27
N LEU A 360 -19.84 -39.78 -34.37
CA LEU A 360 -20.48 -41.03 -34.74
C LEU A 360 -21.79 -40.80 -35.52
N LEU A 361 -22.59 -39.82 -35.10
CA LEU A 361 -23.84 -39.44 -35.78
C LEU A 361 -23.59 -38.94 -37.20
N LEU A 362 -22.54 -38.14 -37.42
CA LEU A 362 -22.15 -37.67 -38.75
C LEU A 362 -21.71 -38.82 -39.67
N LEU A 363 -20.99 -39.81 -39.13
CA LEU A 363 -20.49 -40.95 -39.88
C LEU A 363 -21.63 -41.89 -40.34
N LEU A 364 -22.60 -42.14 -39.46
CA LEU A 364 -23.80 -42.93 -39.79
C LEU A 364 -24.67 -42.25 -40.86
N ALA A 365 -24.85 -40.93 -40.78
CA ALA A 365 -25.55 -40.16 -41.81
C ALA A 365 -24.86 -40.26 -43.19
N GLY A 366 -23.52 -40.23 -43.23
CA GLY A 366 -22.76 -40.38 -44.49
C GLY A 366 -22.91 -41.77 -45.12
N LEU A 367 -22.86 -42.84 -44.32
CA LEU A 367 -22.98 -44.22 -44.82
C LEU A 367 -24.37 -44.53 -45.40
N ALA A 368 -25.44 -44.03 -44.77
CA ALA A 368 -26.80 -44.21 -45.27
C ALA A 368 -27.03 -43.53 -46.63
N GLY A 369 -26.44 -42.34 -46.85
CA GLY A 369 -26.50 -41.64 -48.12
C GLY A 369 -25.80 -42.38 -49.27
N GLY A 370 -24.65 -43.00 -49.01
CA GLY A 370 -23.87 -43.72 -50.01
C GLY A 370 -24.54 -44.99 -50.55
N PHE A 371 -25.22 -45.75 -49.68
CA PHE A 371 -25.85 -47.03 -50.05
C PHE A 371 -27.02 -46.86 -51.04
N TRP A 372 -27.80 -45.78 -50.90
CA TRP A 372 -28.99 -45.54 -51.72
C TRP A 372 -28.65 -45.22 -53.19
N VAL A 373 -27.55 -44.50 -53.44
CA VAL A 373 -27.12 -44.11 -54.79
C VAL A 373 -26.59 -45.32 -55.58
N TRP A 374 -25.86 -46.22 -54.92
CA TRP A 374 -25.28 -47.41 -55.57
C TRP A 374 -26.33 -48.39 -56.09
N GLN A 375 -27.42 -48.60 -55.34
CA GLN A 375 -28.46 -49.56 -55.70
C GLN A 375 -29.24 -49.16 -56.96
N ARG A 376 -29.43 -47.86 -57.20
CA ARG A 376 -30.20 -47.35 -58.34
C ARG A 376 -29.46 -47.48 -59.67
N GLY A 377 -28.14 -47.32 -59.67
CA GLY A 377 -27.29 -47.50 -60.86
C GLY A 377 -27.25 -48.95 -61.35
N ARG A 378 -27.25 -49.91 -60.43
CA ARG A 378 -27.16 -51.34 -60.78
C ARG A 378 -28.41 -51.86 -61.49
N GLN A 379 -29.60 -51.33 -61.20
CA GLN A 379 -30.85 -51.74 -61.83
C GLN A 379 -30.95 -51.29 -63.31
N GLN A 380 -30.37 -50.14 -63.66
CA GLN A 380 -30.40 -49.63 -65.04
C GLN A 380 -29.48 -50.43 -65.98
N ALA A 381 -28.32 -50.87 -65.49
CA ALA A 381 -27.38 -51.67 -66.28
C ALA A 381 -27.97 -53.04 -66.69
N ILE A 382 -28.73 -53.68 -65.79
CA ILE A 382 -29.32 -55.01 -66.03
C ILE A 382 -30.40 -54.96 -67.14
N LEU A 383 -31.19 -53.89 -67.21
CA LEU A 383 -32.19 -53.72 -68.27
C LEU A 383 -31.56 -53.49 -69.65
N ALA A 384 -30.46 -52.74 -69.69
CA ALA A 384 -29.75 -52.46 -70.94
C ALA A 384 -29.09 -53.73 -71.53
N ASP A 385 -28.60 -54.63 -70.68
CA ASP A 385 -28.06 -55.93 -71.12
C ASP A 385 -29.15 -56.85 -71.70
N LEU A 386 -30.32 -56.94 -71.06
CA LEU A 386 -31.42 -57.78 -71.54
C LEU A 386 -31.95 -57.33 -72.91
N GLU A 387 -32.05 -56.02 -73.16
CA GLU A 387 -32.49 -55.53 -74.47
C GLU A 387 -31.43 -55.78 -75.56
N ARG A 388 -30.14 -55.73 -75.21
CA ARG A 388 -29.04 -56.01 -76.14
C ARG A 388 -29.02 -57.47 -76.58
N ASP A 389 -29.18 -58.40 -75.64
CA ASP A 389 -29.18 -59.83 -75.92
C ASP A 389 -30.36 -60.23 -76.81
N PHE A 390 -31.53 -59.60 -76.64
CA PHE A 390 -32.67 -59.80 -77.52
C PHE A 390 -32.39 -59.31 -78.95
N GLN A 391 -31.76 -58.15 -79.13
CA GLN A 391 -31.40 -57.62 -80.46
C GLN A 391 -30.33 -58.46 -81.18
N ALA A 392 -29.47 -59.15 -80.45
CA ALA A 392 -28.45 -60.04 -81.00
C ALA A 392 -28.99 -61.43 -81.41
N ALA A 393 -30.28 -61.71 -81.20
CA ALA A 393 -30.94 -63.01 -81.44
C ALA A 393 -30.30 -64.20 -80.66
N ASP A 394 -29.62 -63.93 -79.54
CA ASP A 394 -29.08 -64.95 -78.63
C ASP A 394 -30.14 -65.36 -77.59
N PHE A 395 -31.12 -66.12 -78.06
CA PHE A 395 -32.32 -66.46 -77.30
C PHE A 395 -32.05 -67.40 -76.12
N VAL A 396 -31.04 -68.27 -76.21
CA VAL A 396 -30.67 -69.21 -75.13
C VAL A 396 -30.03 -68.46 -73.95
N SER A 397 -29.15 -67.51 -74.23
CA SER A 397 -28.53 -66.66 -73.20
C SER A 397 -29.56 -65.77 -72.52
N LEU A 398 -30.50 -65.20 -73.29
CA LEU A 398 -31.57 -64.35 -72.78
C LEU A 398 -32.53 -65.12 -71.85
N GLU A 399 -32.91 -66.35 -72.20
CA GLU A 399 -33.81 -67.18 -71.38
C GLU A 399 -33.19 -67.47 -70.01
N SER A 400 -31.93 -67.89 -69.99
CA SER A 400 -31.20 -68.20 -68.76
C SER A 400 -31.06 -66.97 -67.83
N LYS A 401 -30.83 -65.78 -68.40
CA LYS A 401 -30.71 -64.53 -67.63
C LYS A 401 -32.06 -64.09 -67.06
N LEU A 402 -33.14 -64.23 -67.81
CA LEU A 402 -34.49 -63.93 -67.33
C LEU A 402 -34.92 -64.90 -66.21
N GLU A 403 -34.54 -66.16 -66.31
CA GLU A 403 -34.83 -67.17 -65.28
C GLU A 403 -34.00 -66.96 -64.01
N ALA A 404 -32.70 -66.65 -64.14
CA ALA A 404 -31.84 -66.27 -63.01
C ALA A 404 -32.36 -65.00 -62.31
N LEU A 405 -32.84 -64.01 -63.07
CA LEU A 405 -33.39 -62.77 -62.52
C LEU A 405 -34.72 -63.01 -61.80
N HIS A 406 -35.55 -63.93 -62.29
CA HIS A 406 -36.77 -64.36 -61.61
C HIS A 406 -36.47 -65.02 -60.25
N ASN A 407 -35.46 -65.89 -60.19
CA ASN A 407 -35.10 -66.64 -58.98
C ASN A 407 -34.40 -65.79 -57.91
N HIS A 408 -33.54 -64.84 -58.32
CA HIS A 408 -32.76 -64.05 -57.37
C HIS A 408 -33.36 -62.69 -57.02
N HIS A 409 -34.18 -62.09 -57.91
CA HIS A 409 -34.77 -60.77 -57.69
C HIS A 409 -36.26 -60.72 -58.12
N PRO A 410 -37.16 -61.38 -57.36
CA PRO A 410 -38.56 -61.55 -57.75
C PRO A 410 -39.32 -60.21 -57.86
N GLY A 411 -38.94 -59.20 -57.07
CA GLY A 411 -39.54 -57.86 -57.15
C GLY A 411 -39.20 -57.12 -58.44
N PHE A 412 -37.99 -57.32 -59.00
CA PHE A 412 -37.53 -56.67 -60.23
C PHE A 412 -37.98 -57.44 -61.48
N SER A 413 -38.14 -58.77 -61.39
CA SER A 413 -38.74 -59.60 -62.45
C SER A 413 -40.21 -59.21 -62.78
N ARG A 414 -40.91 -58.59 -61.83
CA ARG A 414 -42.27 -58.05 -62.03
C ARG A 414 -42.31 -56.63 -62.60
N ASP A 415 -41.16 -55.99 -62.83
CA ASP A 415 -41.10 -54.71 -63.54
C ASP A 415 -41.67 -54.91 -64.97
N MET A 416 -42.59 -54.03 -65.39
CA MET A 416 -43.27 -54.12 -66.69
C MET A 416 -42.29 -54.26 -67.86
N ARG A 417 -41.10 -53.67 -67.74
CA ARG A 417 -40.08 -53.70 -68.81
C ARG A 417 -39.46 -55.08 -69.00
N VAL A 418 -39.21 -55.81 -67.91
CA VAL A 418 -38.64 -57.17 -67.97
C VAL A 418 -39.67 -58.15 -68.55
N GLN A 419 -40.95 -57.98 -68.20
CA GLN A 419 -42.02 -58.83 -68.72
C GLN A 419 -42.24 -58.67 -70.24
N ALA A 420 -42.10 -57.45 -70.77
CA ALA A 420 -42.20 -57.20 -72.20
C ALA A 420 -41.12 -57.96 -73.02
N ILE A 421 -39.88 -58.04 -72.51
CA ILE A 421 -38.79 -58.77 -73.17
C ILE A 421 -39.08 -60.29 -73.15
N ARG A 422 -39.63 -60.81 -72.05
CA ARG A 422 -39.96 -62.25 -71.92
C ARG A 422 -41.02 -62.69 -72.95
N GLN A 423 -42.04 -61.88 -73.19
CA GLN A 423 -43.05 -62.18 -74.22
C GLN A 423 -42.48 -62.19 -75.64
N LYS A 424 -41.55 -61.28 -75.95
CA LYS A 424 -40.91 -61.25 -77.26
C LYS A 424 -40.03 -62.49 -77.51
N LEU A 425 -39.33 -62.96 -76.48
CA LEU A 425 -38.49 -64.16 -76.56
C LEU A 425 -39.31 -65.43 -76.87
N SER A 426 -40.43 -65.64 -76.17
CA SER A 426 -41.27 -66.82 -76.39
C SER A 426 -41.85 -66.92 -77.80
N ALA A 427 -42.09 -65.78 -78.45
CA ALA A 427 -42.58 -65.76 -79.83
C ALA A 427 -41.49 -66.13 -80.85
N ALA A 428 -40.23 -65.78 -80.60
CA ALA A 428 -39.11 -66.07 -81.50
C ALA A 428 -38.67 -67.54 -81.45
N LEU A 429 -38.69 -68.17 -80.27
CA LEU A 429 -38.28 -69.58 -80.11
C LEU A 429 -39.25 -70.57 -80.78
N SER A 430 -40.56 -70.29 -80.79
CA SER A 430 -41.53 -71.17 -81.47
C SER A 430 -41.34 -71.24 -82.98
N GLU A 431 -40.87 -70.17 -83.61
CA GLU A 431 -40.62 -70.11 -85.05
C GLU A 431 -39.37 -70.93 -85.45
N GLN A 432 -38.41 -71.12 -84.52
CA GLN A 432 -37.14 -71.82 -84.78
C GLN A 432 -37.25 -73.36 -84.62
N ASP A 433 -38.12 -73.85 -83.73
CA ASP A 433 -38.32 -75.28 -83.50
C ASP A 433 -39.07 -75.98 -84.66
N GLU A 434 -40.06 -75.32 -85.27
CA GLU A 434 -40.78 -75.87 -86.43
C GLU A 434 -39.84 -76.07 -87.63
N HIS A 435 -38.89 -75.16 -87.83
CA HIS A 435 -37.93 -75.23 -88.94
C HIS A 435 -36.97 -76.43 -88.81
N THR A 436 -36.51 -76.72 -87.59
CA THR A 436 -35.48 -77.76 -87.34
C THR A 436 -36.03 -79.18 -87.52
N GLN A 437 -37.31 -79.42 -87.20
CA GLN A 437 -37.93 -80.74 -87.38
C GLN A 437 -38.09 -81.13 -88.85
N VAL A 438 -38.40 -80.17 -89.72
CA VAL A 438 -38.57 -80.42 -91.16
C VAL A 438 -37.25 -80.88 -91.78
N VAL A 439 -36.14 -80.21 -91.46
CA VAL A 439 -34.81 -80.53 -92.03
C VAL A 439 -34.31 -81.91 -91.57
N LYS A 440 -34.52 -82.27 -90.30
CA LYS A 440 -34.06 -83.54 -89.74
C LYS A 440 -34.72 -84.76 -90.39
N LYS A 441 -35.99 -84.63 -90.80
CA LYS A 441 -36.73 -85.69 -91.49
C LYS A 441 -36.15 -86.01 -92.88
N TYR A 442 -35.76 -84.98 -93.63
CA TYR A 442 -35.13 -85.20 -94.94
C TYR A 442 -33.74 -85.84 -94.84
N LEU A 443 -32.96 -85.52 -93.80
CA LEU A 443 -31.66 -86.15 -93.56
C LEU A 443 -31.78 -87.62 -93.15
N SER A 444 -32.79 -87.99 -92.34
CA SER A 444 -33.00 -89.40 -91.97
C SER A 444 -33.39 -90.26 -93.17
N ASP A 445 -34.25 -89.74 -94.05
CA ASP A 445 -34.71 -90.47 -95.23
C ASP A 445 -33.54 -90.74 -96.21
N LEU A 446 -32.56 -89.84 -96.28
CA LEU A 446 -31.32 -90.04 -97.03
C LEU A 446 -30.36 -91.01 -96.33
N GLU A 447 -30.22 -90.97 -95.00
CA GLU A 447 -29.35 -91.92 -94.28
C GLU A 447 -29.85 -93.37 -94.35
N GLU A 448 -31.17 -93.58 -94.38
CA GLU A 448 -31.77 -94.91 -94.48
C GLU A 448 -31.48 -95.57 -95.84
N ILE A 449 -31.45 -94.78 -96.92
CA ILE A 449 -31.04 -95.25 -98.26
C ILE A 449 -29.58 -95.71 -98.26
N ARG A 450 -28.68 -94.96 -97.60
CA ARG A 450 -27.26 -95.33 -97.50
C ARG A 450 -27.06 -96.61 -96.69
N ALA A 451 -27.89 -96.87 -95.69
CA ALA A 451 -27.80 -98.09 -94.88
C ALA A 451 -28.24 -99.36 -95.64
N GLN A 452 -29.02 -99.21 -96.71
CA GLN A 452 -29.51 -100.31 -97.55
C GLN A 452 -28.65 -100.55 -98.80
N ASP A 453 -27.39 -100.11 -98.78
CA ASP A 453 -26.38 -100.36 -99.83
C ASP A 453 -26.84 -99.95 -101.26
N TYR A 454 -27.62 -98.87 -101.34
CA TYR A 454 -28.13 -98.29 -102.60
C TYR A 454 -29.03 -99.23 -103.41
N ASP A 455 -29.83 -100.08 -102.75
CA ASP A 455 -30.78 -101.01 -103.39
C ASP A 455 -32.00 -100.31 -104.06
N CYS A 456 -31.92 -99.00 -104.29
CA CYS A 456 -32.94 -98.17 -104.95
C CYS A 456 -32.38 -97.50 -106.21
N SER A 457 -33.24 -97.28 -107.21
CA SER A 457 -32.82 -96.67 -108.48
C SER A 457 -32.32 -95.23 -108.28
N ASP A 458 -31.25 -94.83 -108.97
CA ASP A 458 -30.67 -93.48 -108.94
C ASP A 458 -31.69 -92.32 -109.05
N ALA A 459 -32.83 -92.55 -109.71
CA ALA A 459 -33.91 -91.56 -109.85
C ALA A 459 -34.62 -91.21 -108.53
N GLN A 460 -34.69 -92.11 -107.54
CA GLN A 460 -35.31 -91.83 -106.23
C GLN A 460 -34.40 -91.00 -105.33
N ILE A 461 -33.09 -91.19 -105.48
CA ILE A 461 -32.07 -90.48 -104.71
C ILE A 461 -32.00 -89.01 -105.14
N GLU A 462 -32.05 -88.73 -106.46
CA GLU A 462 -32.07 -87.35 -106.94
C GLU A 462 -33.35 -86.59 -106.56
N ALA A 463 -34.51 -87.26 -106.46
CA ALA A 463 -35.76 -86.63 -106.06
C ALA A 463 -35.74 -86.14 -104.60
N LEU A 464 -35.15 -86.93 -103.69
CA LEU A 464 -34.99 -86.54 -102.29
C LEU A 464 -33.97 -85.41 -102.11
N LEU A 465 -32.87 -85.44 -102.87
CA LEU A 465 -31.87 -84.37 -102.87
C LEU A 465 -32.40 -83.06 -103.48
N ALA A 466 -33.26 -83.13 -104.49
CA ALA A 466 -33.92 -81.95 -105.06
C ALA A 466 -34.92 -81.31 -104.08
N ALA A 467 -35.74 -82.11 -103.39
CA ALA A 467 -36.68 -81.62 -102.38
C ALA A 467 -35.98 -80.98 -101.17
N ALA A 468 -34.83 -81.52 -100.77
CA ALA A 468 -34.00 -80.91 -99.73
C ALA A 468 -33.38 -79.56 -100.15
N GLY A 469 -33.15 -79.35 -101.45
CA GLY A 469 -32.60 -78.10 -102.00
C GLY A 469 -33.52 -76.89 -101.90
N GLU A 470 -34.83 -77.07 -101.70
CA GLU A 470 -35.80 -75.97 -101.54
C GLU A 470 -35.91 -75.43 -100.10
N LEU A 471 -35.34 -76.13 -99.11
CA LEU A 471 -35.35 -75.69 -97.72
C LEU A 471 -34.29 -74.61 -97.45
N ARG A 472 -34.56 -73.69 -96.50
CA ARG A 472 -33.58 -72.73 -95.97
C ARG A 472 -32.59 -73.43 -95.03
N LEU A 473 -31.73 -74.26 -95.60
CA LEU A 473 -30.73 -75.01 -94.87
C LEU A 473 -29.65 -74.08 -94.27
N SER A 474 -29.30 -74.29 -92.99
CA SER A 474 -28.13 -73.70 -92.35
C SER A 474 -26.84 -74.09 -93.07
N SER A 475 -25.75 -73.37 -92.82
CA SER A 475 -24.44 -73.70 -93.40
C SER A 475 -23.99 -75.12 -93.07
N GLN A 476 -24.33 -75.61 -91.88
CA GLN A 476 -24.01 -76.96 -91.43
C GLN A 476 -24.89 -78.01 -92.12
N GLU A 477 -26.19 -77.78 -92.24
CA GLU A 477 -27.11 -78.70 -92.93
C GLU A 477 -26.81 -78.78 -94.43
N LYS A 478 -26.48 -77.65 -95.08
CA LYS A 478 -26.01 -77.64 -96.48
C LYS A 478 -24.80 -78.54 -96.68
N SER A 479 -23.83 -78.46 -95.77
CA SER A 479 -22.63 -79.30 -95.83
C SER A 479 -22.94 -80.80 -95.69
N GLN A 480 -23.98 -81.15 -94.92
CA GLN A 480 -24.39 -82.54 -94.73
C GLN A 480 -25.07 -83.10 -95.99
N PHE A 481 -25.96 -82.33 -96.61
CA PHE A 481 -26.58 -82.71 -97.89
C PHE A 481 -25.54 -82.77 -99.03
N GLU A 482 -24.56 -81.86 -99.09
CA GLU A 482 -23.49 -81.90 -100.09
C GLU A 482 -22.53 -83.09 -99.89
N ASN A 483 -22.16 -83.42 -98.65
CA ASN A 483 -21.38 -84.62 -98.36
C ASN A 483 -22.10 -85.89 -98.80
N TRP A 484 -23.43 -85.92 -98.67
CA TRP A 484 -24.24 -87.05 -99.10
C TRP A 484 -24.17 -87.25 -100.62
N ARG A 485 -24.11 -86.17 -101.42
CA ARG A 485 -24.00 -86.23 -102.88
C ARG A 485 -22.64 -86.69 -103.41
N SER A 486 -21.58 -86.62 -102.59
CA SER A 486 -20.19 -86.83 -103.02
C SER A 486 -19.67 -88.28 -102.89
N ARG A 487 -20.50 -89.21 -102.41
CA ARG A 487 -20.14 -90.62 -102.13
C ARG A 487 -21.34 -91.53 -102.28
#